data_AF-A0A1G9VGQ3-F1
#
_entry.id   AF-A0A1G9VGQ3-F1
#
_cell.length_a   1.000
_cell.length_b   1.000
_cell.length_c   1.000
_cell.angle_alpha   90.00
_cell.angle_beta   90.00
_cell.angle_gamma   90.00
#
_symmetry.space_group_name_H-M   'P 1'
#
loop_
_entity.id
_entity.type
_entity.pdbx_description
1 polymer ?
#
loop_
_entity_poly.entity_id
_entity_poly.type
_entity_poly.pdbx_seq_one_letter_code
_entity_poly.pdbx_strand_id
1 'polypeptide(L)'
;MSAASALAILDSTFDLFKQMGGGIALDLQWLAISRRLQLVRAEVHWTADMAFVATKLKAHAAHYALRYRPDLGSEQIRRANAAELDKVVQQYSILRAHLEAQLRESVDGSPGH
;
A
#
# COMPACT_ATOMS: atom_id res chain seq x y z
N MET A 1 17.32 -6.70 6.46
CA MET A 1 17.04 -7.21 5.11
C MET A 1 16.35 -8.55 5.21
N SER A 2 15.01 -8.54 5.20
CA SER A 2 14.15 -9.71 5.20
C SER A 2 12.86 -9.39 4.44
N ALA A 3 12.55 -10.18 3.41
CA ALA A 3 11.29 -10.06 2.68
C ALA A 3 10.07 -10.32 3.58
N ALA A 4 10.20 -11.15 4.61
CA ALA A 4 9.15 -11.38 5.60
C ALA A 4 8.90 -10.14 6.48
N SER A 5 9.96 -9.45 6.92
CA SER A 5 9.82 -8.18 7.66
C SER A 5 9.18 -7.10 6.80
N ALA A 6 9.53 -7.04 5.52
CA ALA A 6 8.96 -6.10 4.57
C ALA A 6 7.46 -6.35 4.33
N LEU A 7 7.04 -7.61 4.23
CA LEU A 7 5.62 -7.97 4.17
C LEU A 7 4.88 -7.55 5.43
N ALA A 8 5.43 -7.78 6.61
CA ALA A 8 4.80 -7.35 7.87
C ALA A 8 4.63 -5.82 7.95
N ILE A 9 5.66 -5.06 7.54
CA ILE A 9 5.58 -3.60 7.45
C ILE A 9 4.50 -3.18 6.44
N LEU A 10 4.50 -3.81 5.25
CA LEU A 10 3.52 -3.51 4.22
C LEU A 10 2.10 -3.81 4.70
N ASP A 11 1.85 -4.97 5.31
CA ASP A 11 0.53 -5.39 5.79
C ASP A 11 -0.02 -4.47 6.90
N SER A 12 0.85 -3.88 7.72
CA SER A 12 0.42 -2.84 8.67
C SER A 12 -0.24 -1.62 7.99
N THR A 13 0.09 -1.37 6.71
CA THR A 13 -0.48 -0.29 5.87
C THR A 13 -1.98 -0.49 5.63
N PHE A 14 -2.49 -1.71 5.72
CA PHE A 14 -3.90 -2.00 5.51
C PHE A 14 -4.82 -1.25 6.48
N ASP A 15 -4.41 -1.06 7.74
CA ASP A 15 -5.20 -0.31 8.72
C ASP A 15 -5.33 1.17 8.36
N LEU A 16 -4.39 1.74 7.60
CA LEU A 16 -4.52 3.12 7.10
C LEU A 16 -5.63 3.23 6.06
N PHE A 17 -5.85 2.19 5.25
CA PHE A 17 -6.92 2.22 4.24
C PHE A 17 -8.29 2.26 4.90
N LYS A 18 -8.48 1.57 6.02
CA LYS A 18 -9.72 1.65 6.82
C LYS A 18 -9.94 3.08 7.33
N GLN A 19 -8.90 3.72 7.86
CA GLN A 19 -8.97 5.10 8.36
C GLN A 19 -9.23 6.10 7.22
N MET A 20 -8.60 5.89 6.06
CA MET A 20 -8.83 6.67 4.85
C MET A 20 -10.28 6.53 4.36
N GLY A 21 -10.81 5.31 4.32
CA GLY A 21 -12.22 5.06 3.96
C GLY A 21 -13.23 5.83 4.82
N GLY A 22 -12.89 6.05 6.09
CA GLY A 22 -13.68 6.87 7.02
C GLY A 22 -13.42 8.38 6.92
N GLY A 23 -12.54 8.85 6.04
CA GLY A 23 -12.20 10.27 5.92
C GLY A 23 -11.31 10.82 7.03
N ILE A 24 -10.67 9.95 7.83
CA ILE A 24 -9.98 10.35 9.05
C ILE A 24 -8.53 10.74 8.74
N ALA A 25 -8.20 12.03 8.93
CA ALA A 25 -6.83 12.57 8.85
C ALA A 25 -6.07 12.13 7.59
N LEU A 26 -6.70 12.29 6.43
CA LEU A 26 -6.24 11.72 5.15
C LEU A 26 -4.82 12.12 4.75
N ASP A 27 -4.41 13.34 5.11
CA ASP A 27 -3.06 13.87 4.95
C ASP A 27 -2.03 13.10 5.80
N LEU A 28 -2.37 12.84 7.07
CA LEU A 28 -1.54 12.03 7.97
C LEU A 28 -1.45 10.58 7.49
N GLN A 29 -2.55 10.01 6.98
CA GLN A 29 -2.55 8.65 6.44
C GLN A 29 -1.68 8.52 5.20
N TRP A 30 -1.77 9.48 4.28
CA TRP A 30 -0.89 9.52 3.10
C TRP A 30 0.60 9.62 3.48
N LEU A 31 0.92 10.43 4.49
CA LEU A 31 2.30 10.53 4.99
C LEU A 31 2.76 9.23 5.64
N ALA A 32 1.89 8.56 6.40
CA ALA A 32 2.17 7.27 7.03
C ALA A 32 2.41 6.16 5.98
N ILE A 33 1.61 6.11 4.91
CA ILE A 33 1.84 5.22 3.76
C ILE A 33 3.25 5.47 3.19
N SER A 34 3.59 6.73 2.95
CA SER A 34 4.89 7.11 2.38
C SER A 34 6.06 6.66 3.26
N ARG A 35 5.94 6.79 4.59
CA ARG A 35 6.95 6.33 5.55
C ARG A 35 7.09 4.81 5.55
N ARG A 36 5.97 4.07 5.53
CA ARG A 36 5.98 2.61 5.52
C ARG A 36 6.63 2.06 4.26
N LEU A 37 6.37 2.66 3.09
CA LEU A 37 7.05 2.28 1.86
C LEU A 37 8.57 2.48 1.91
N GLN A 38 9.06 3.51 2.59
CA GLN A 38 10.51 3.69 2.81
C GLN A 38 11.09 2.58 3.69
N LEU A 39 10.36 2.17 4.73
CA LEU A 39 10.76 1.06 5.59
C LEU A 39 10.78 -0.27 4.82
N VAL A 40 9.74 -0.56 4.02
CA VAL A 40 9.71 -1.73 3.12
C VAL A 40 10.93 -1.73 2.20
N ARG A 41 11.23 -0.58 1.57
CA ARG A 41 12.38 -0.43 0.67
C ARG A 41 13.71 -0.73 1.35
N ALA A 42 13.86 -0.39 2.64
CA ALA A 42 15.08 -0.68 3.38
C ALA A 42 15.26 -2.18 3.71
N GLU A 43 14.18 -2.96 3.67
CA GLU A 43 14.20 -4.37 4.07
C GLU A 43 14.40 -5.36 2.92
N VAL A 44 14.32 -4.93 1.66
CA VAL A 44 14.28 -5.83 0.50
C VAL A 44 15.17 -5.38 -0.64
N HIS A 45 15.46 -6.31 -1.56
CA HIS A 45 16.03 -5.93 -2.84
C HIS A 45 14.95 -5.21 -3.67
N TRP A 46 15.07 -3.89 -3.72
CA TRP A 46 14.08 -2.98 -4.29
C TRP A 46 14.22 -2.86 -5.81
N THR A 47 13.31 -3.49 -6.55
CA THR A 47 13.32 -3.50 -8.02
C THR A 47 12.67 -2.25 -8.64
N ALA A 48 12.88 -2.06 -9.95
CA ALA A 48 12.23 -0.98 -10.70
C ALA A 48 10.70 -1.11 -10.71
N ASP A 49 10.17 -2.33 -10.84
CA ASP A 49 8.72 -2.58 -10.80
C ASP A 49 8.13 -2.21 -9.45
N MET A 50 8.78 -2.59 -8.36
CA MET A 50 8.36 -2.21 -7.00
C MET A 50 8.39 -0.70 -6.80
N ALA A 51 9.43 -0.02 -7.31
CA ALA A 51 9.51 1.44 -7.28
C ALA A 51 8.34 2.10 -8.04
N PHE A 52 7.98 1.56 -9.20
CA PHE A 52 6.88 2.05 -10.03
C PHE A 52 5.52 1.85 -9.34
N VAL A 53 5.26 0.65 -8.81
CA VAL A 53 4.01 0.33 -8.10
C VAL A 53 3.89 1.15 -6.81
N ALA A 54 4.97 1.28 -6.03
CA ALA A 54 4.98 2.11 -4.83
C ALA A 54 4.70 3.59 -5.14
N THR A 55 5.19 4.09 -6.28
CA THR A 55 4.91 5.45 -6.76
C THR A 55 3.43 5.60 -7.10
N LYS A 56 2.84 4.65 -7.83
CA LYS A 56 1.39 4.63 -8.11
C LYS A 56 0.55 4.57 -6.86
N LEU A 57 0.93 3.72 -5.90
CA LEU A 57 0.25 3.61 -4.60
C LEU A 57 0.19 4.97 -3.91
N LYS A 58 1.32 5.67 -3.81
CA LYS A 58 1.38 7.02 -3.23
C LYS A 58 0.53 8.03 -3.99
N ALA A 59 0.58 7.99 -5.32
CA ALA A 59 -0.19 8.91 -6.17
C ALA A 59 -1.69 8.70 -6.00
N HIS A 60 -2.17 7.45 -5.99
CA HIS A 60 -3.57 7.15 -5.74
C HIS A 60 -4.00 7.53 -4.32
N ALA A 61 -3.18 7.28 -3.30
CA ALA A 61 -3.48 7.69 -1.94
C ALA A 61 -3.59 9.22 -1.80
N ALA A 62 -2.68 9.98 -2.44
CA ALA A 62 -2.77 11.44 -2.48
C ALA A 62 -4.01 11.92 -3.23
N HIS A 63 -4.31 11.29 -4.37
CA HIS A 63 -5.48 11.63 -5.17
C HIS A 63 -6.79 11.39 -4.41
N TYR A 64 -6.88 10.26 -3.71
CA TYR A 64 -8.00 9.95 -2.83
C TYR A 64 -8.16 11.01 -1.74
N ALA A 65 -7.08 11.35 -1.04
CA ALA A 65 -7.10 12.36 0.02
C ALA A 65 -7.60 13.73 -0.48
N LEU A 66 -7.19 14.13 -1.68
CA LEU A 66 -7.60 15.40 -2.31
C LEU A 66 -9.05 15.40 -2.80
N ARG A 67 -9.58 14.24 -3.22
CA ARG A 67 -10.91 14.14 -3.83
C ARG A 67 -11.99 13.64 -2.89
N TYR A 68 -11.61 13.18 -1.70
CA TYR A 68 -12.53 12.65 -0.71
C TYR A 68 -13.63 13.66 -0.41
N ARG A 69 -14.87 13.15 -0.36
CA ARG A 69 -16.04 13.92 0.06
C ARG A 69 -16.74 13.19 1.20
N PRO A 70 -17.06 13.85 2.32
CA PRO A 70 -17.93 13.27 3.34
C PRO A 70 -19.25 12.82 2.69
N ASP A 71 -19.68 11.59 2.96
CA ASP A 71 -20.89 11.06 2.31
C ASP A 71 -22.19 11.70 2.83
N LEU A 72 -22.22 12.12 4.11
CA LEU A 72 -23.40 12.72 4.75
C LEU A 72 -24.69 11.92 4.53
N GLY A 73 -24.59 10.58 4.45
CA GLY A 73 -25.70 9.68 4.16
C GLY A 73 -25.94 9.41 2.66
N SER A 74 -25.22 10.06 1.76
CA SER A 74 -25.30 9.83 0.31
C SER A 74 -24.57 8.55 -0.10
N GLU A 75 -25.34 7.56 -0.52
CA GLU A 75 -24.81 6.30 -1.04
C GLU A 75 -23.98 6.49 -2.32
N GLN A 76 -24.32 7.48 -3.15
CA GLN A 76 -23.55 7.80 -4.35
C GLN A 76 -22.13 8.25 -4.00
N ILE A 77 -21.99 9.13 -2.99
CA ILE A 77 -20.69 9.62 -2.54
C ILE A 77 -19.91 8.48 -1.87
N ARG A 78 -20.58 7.66 -1.05
CA ARG A 78 -19.98 6.49 -0.41
C ARG A 78 -19.35 5.55 -1.44
N ARG A 79 -20.09 5.22 -2.51
CA ARG A 79 -19.61 4.37 -3.61
C ARG A 79 -18.48 5.01 -4.40
N ALA A 80 -18.55 6.32 -4.66
CA ALA A 80 -17.49 7.04 -5.35
C ALA A 80 -16.17 7.03 -4.54
N ASN A 81 -16.25 7.27 -3.23
CA ASN A 81 -15.09 7.17 -2.35
C ASN A 81 -14.55 5.74 -2.33
N ALA A 82 -15.41 4.72 -2.18
CA ALA A 82 -14.98 3.32 -2.19
C ALA A 82 -14.23 2.97 -3.49
N ALA A 83 -14.76 3.36 -4.65
CA ALA A 83 -14.13 3.11 -5.94
C ALA A 83 -12.75 3.78 -6.10
N GLU A 84 -12.54 4.96 -5.52
CA GLU A 84 -11.22 5.60 -5.50
C GLU A 84 -10.27 4.93 -4.50
N LEU A 85 -10.76 4.48 -3.35
CA LEU A 85 -9.97 3.75 -2.36
C LEU A 85 -9.53 2.38 -2.91
N ASP A 86 -10.38 1.71 -3.70
CA ASP A 86 -10.07 0.43 -4.34
C ASP A 86 -8.84 0.53 -5.24
N LYS A 87 -8.60 1.68 -5.89
CA LYS A 87 -7.38 1.91 -6.68
C LYS A 87 -6.12 1.93 -5.81
N VAL A 88 -6.21 2.47 -4.59
CA VAL A 88 -5.11 2.46 -3.60
C VAL A 88 -4.83 1.02 -3.18
N VAL A 89 -5.90 0.28 -2.83
CA VAL A 89 -5.81 -1.14 -2.42
C VAL A 89 -5.26 -2.01 -3.54
N GLN A 90 -5.63 -1.75 -4.80
CA GLN A 90 -5.11 -2.48 -5.95
C GLN A 90 -3.58 -2.36 -6.06
N GLN A 91 -3.03 -1.14 -5.94
CA GLN A 91 -1.57 -0.96 -6.01
C GLN A 91 -0.86 -1.60 -4.81
N TYR A 92 -1.48 -1.57 -3.62
CA TYR A 92 -1.00 -2.30 -2.46
C TYR A 92 -0.91 -3.80 -2.71
N SER A 93 -1.96 -4.42 -3.26
CA SER A 93 -1.97 -5.85 -3.56
C SER A 93 -0.91 -6.24 -4.58
N ILE A 94 -0.67 -5.40 -5.60
CA ILE A 94 0.40 -5.62 -6.58
C ILE A 94 1.77 -5.57 -5.90
N LEU A 95 2.03 -4.57 -5.05
CA LEU A 95 3.31 -4.45 -4.34
C LEU A 95 3.53 -5.64 -3.41
N ARG A 96 2.47 -6.10 -2.72
CA ARG A 96 2.50 -7.29 -1.86
C ARG A 96 2.86 -8.54 -2.66
N ALA A 97 2.29 -8.73 -3.85
CA ALA A 97 2.60 -9.87 -4.72
C ALA A 97 4.07 -9.90 -5.15
N HIS A 98 4.69 -8.74 -5.43
CA HIS A 98 6.13 -8.65 -5.71
C HIS A 98 6.97 -9.08 -4.50
N LEU A 99 6.63 -8.64 -3.30
CA LEU A 99 7.33 -9.04 -2.07
C LEU A 99 7.18 -10.55 -1.79
N GLU A 100 5.99 -11.11 -2.02
CA GLU A 100 5.76 -12.55 -1.87
C GLU A 100 6.56 -13.38 -2.88
N ALA A 101 6.67 -12.91 -4.13
CA ALA A 101 7.50 -13.56 -5.13
C ALA A 101 8.97 -13.60 -4.71
N GLN A 102 9.50 -12.47 -4.24
CA GLN A 102 10.86 -12.37 -3.75
C GLN A 102 11.11 -13.23 -2.50
N LEU A 103 10.13 -13.33 -1.60
CA LEU A 103 10.21 -14.24 -0.45
C LEU A 103 10.30 -15.69 -0.91
N ARG A 104 9.48 -16.13 -1.86
CA ARG A 104 9.55 -17.49 -2.42
C ARG A 104 10.91 -17.79 -3.05
N GLU A 105 11.41 -16.88 -3.88
CA GLU A 105 12.74 -17.00 -4.50
C GLU A 105 13.86 -17.12 -3.46
N SER A 106 13.75 -16.39 -2.33
CA SER A 106 14.74 -16.46 -1.25
C SER A 106 14.71 -17.79 -0.47
N VAL A 107 13.56 -18.46 -0.42
CA VAL A 107 13.40 -19.77 0.22
C VAL A 107 13.88 -20.89 -0.70
N ASP A 108 13.50 -20.84 -1.98
CA ASP A 108 13.86 -21.87 -2.98
C ASP A 108 15.33 -21.78 -3.43
N GLY A 109 15.96 -20.61 -3.29
CA GLY A 109 17.36 -20.37 -3.64
C GLY A 109 18.40 -20.82 -2.60
N SER A 110 18.00 -21.41 -1.47
CA SER A 110 18.95 -22.01 -0.52
C SER A 110 19.47 -23.34 -1.05
N PRO A 111 20.75 -23.47 -1.45
CA PRO A 111 21.29 -24.77 -1.82
C PRO A 111 21.29 -25.65 -0.56
N GLY A 112 20.61 -26.78 -0.61
CA GLY A 112 20.70 -27.81 0.42
C GLY A 112 22.17 -28.17 0.64
N HIS A 113 22.62 -28.03 1.89
CA HIS A 113 23.90 -28.53 2.37
C HIS A 113 24.02 -30.05 2.20
#